data_AF-A0A1Y2G3I3-F1
#
_entry.id   AF-A0A1Y2G3I3-F1
#
_cell.length_a   1.000
_cell.length_b   1.000
_cell.length_c   1.000
_cell.angle_alpha   90.00
_cell.angle_beta   90.00
_cell.angle_gamma   90.00
#
_symmetry.space_group_name_H-M   'P 1'
#
loop_
_entity.id
_entity.type
_entity.pdbx_description
1 polymer ?
#
loop_
_entity_poly.entity_id
_entity_poly.type
_entity_poly.pdbx_seq_one_letter_code
_entity_poly.pdbx_strand_id
1 'polypeptide(L)'
;MSSDSASDKKDLEQPAEAKIYSASIISSDDNRFASTSVSHRKLESYHVNLIAIGGTVGTALFVYMGAGLTAGGPLNLLLGYAWWTSVIWCVAEGQKELVTQWPTDTAFSRYASRYVDDAAGFAVGWNFFLSQVALVIFEVVAFGLVLGFWDDAANINPAITITAVIVAYAFLNLWDARFFGNAEFGFAMGKVLLITGLIIMTFITMLGGNPLKDRFGFRFWRDPGVMTGPYPEHGHSTNLFEGFLACIINACFTVAGPDYLSMVAGEARNPRKVMPKAFNATIYRLVAFFIGSALCIGILVPYNDPNLLGAQAAGAPGGARSPYVIAMQRYVLTIPVLPHIVNGLILSSVFSAGNAFLFCASRSLAQMGRDGQAPKIMAKRNRNGVPYVSVIVCLAITLLSYCQVSSSAQVVITYLTGLVGSCQIVNWIVMSITYIRWDKGLKAQGISRDTLHCRSRVQPYAAQYALGCSSFVLLMQGYTVFLSGAWDTPSFIFAYFAPAFYVVLFIGWKLLKKTRWETPTSMDVTSFVNDPEFTEIIDYAEIEHRGKVGTIVHKVFSTLF
;
A
#
# COMPACT_ATOMS: atom_id res chain seq x y z
N MET A 1 -72.55 5.54 -14.38
CA MET A 1 -72.04 4.58 -13.37
C MET A 1 -71.07 3.64 -14.07
N SER A 2 -69.82 3.59 -13.57
CA SER A 2 -68.82 2.48 -13.58
C SER A 2 -68.41 1.88 -14.95
N SER A 3 -67.17 2.08 -15.43
CA SER A 3 -65.93 1.27 -15.22
C SER A 3 -65.90 0.00 -16.11
N ASP A 4 -64.83 -0.58 -16.66
CA ASP A 4 -63.37 -0.43 -16.69
C ASP A 4 -62.92 -1.36 -17.87
N SER A 5 -62.06 -0.95 -18.81
CA SER A 5 -60.60 -1.16 -18.88
C SER A 5 -60.10 -2.63 -18.83
N ALA A 6 -59.12 -2.90 -19.71
CA ALA A 6 -58.69 -4.21 -20.21
C ALA A 6 -57.52 -4.85 -19.44
N SER A 7 -57.40 -6.18 -19.46
CA SER A 7 -56.10 -6.92 -19.51
C SER A 7 -56.28 -8.45 -19.53
N ASP A 8 -55.55 -9.13 -20.42
CA ASP A 8 -54.88 -10.46 -20.24
C ASP A 8 -54.70 -11.10 -21.63
N LYS A 9 -53.63 -11.81 -22.00
CA LYS A 9 -52.28 -12.08 -21.51
C LYS A 9 -51.60 -12.71 -22.73
N LYS A 10 -50.41 -12.25 -23.13
CA LYS A 10 -49.62 -12.89 -24.19
C LYS A 10 -48.34 -13.42 -23.55
N ASP A 11 -48.09 -14.70 -23.80
CA ASP A 11 -47.07 -15.54 -23.20
C ASP A 11 -45.67 -14.92 -23.25
N LEU A 12 -45.01 -14.83 -22.09
CA LEU A 12 -43.58 -14.55 -21.97
C LEU A 12 -42.87 -15.87 -21.64
N GLU A 13 -42.15 -16.38 -22.62
CA GLU A 13 -41.18 -17.47 -22.45
C GLU A 13 -40.18 -17.10 -21.33
N GLN A 14 -39.97 -18.04 -20.41
CA GLN A 14 -38.91 -17.95 -19.41
C GLN A 14 -37.54 -18.02 -20.10
N PRO A 15 -36.58 -17.12 -19.80
CA PRO A 15 -35.23 -17.26 -20.32
C PRO A 15 -34.56 -18.48 -19.67
N ALA A 16 -34.01 -19.33 -20.52
CA ALA A 16 -33.36 -20.59 -20.17
C ALA A 16 -32.28 -20.43 -19.08
N GLU A 17 -32.29 -21.34 -18.10
CA GLU A 17 -31.23 -21.49 -17.11
C GLU A 17 -29.86 -21.60 -17.79
N ALA A 18 -28.97 -20.64 -17.52
CA ALA A 18 -27.59 -20.69 -17.96
C ALA A 18 -26.89 -21.88 -17.30
N LYS A 19 -26.64 -22.94 -18.07
CA LYS A 19 -25.83 -24.09 -17.66
C LYS A 19 -24.46 -23.62 -17.16
N ILE A 20 -24.20 -23.84 -15.88
CA ILE A 20 -22.89 -23.64 -15.25
C ILE A 20 -21.94 -24.70 -15.83
N TYR A 21 -21.05 -24.28 -16.74
CA TYR A 21 -19.94 -25.12 -17.17
C TYR A 21 -18.91 -25.20 -16.03
N SER A 22 -18.83 -26.36 -15.38
CA SER A 22 -17.67 -26.73 -14.58
C SER A 22 -16.55 -27.15 -15.54
N ALA A 23 -15.61 -26.25 -15.80
CA ALA A 23 -14.43 -26.59 -16.58
C ALA A 23 -13.55 -27.57 -15.76
N SER A 24 -13.64 -28.85 -16.09
CA SER A 24 -12.64 -29.86 -15.74
C SER A 24 -11.58 -29.84 -16.84
N ILE A 25 -10.32 -29.59 -16.47
CA ILE A 25 -9.19 -29.76 -17.40
C ILE A 25 -8.14 -30.64 -16.73
N ILE A 26 -7.75 -31.65 -17.49
CA ILE A 26 -6.90 -32.79 -17.17
C ILE A 26 -5.47 -32.34 -16.86
N SER A 27 -4.86 -32.98 -15.87
CA SER A 27 -3.52 -32.69 -15.34
C SER A 27 -2.38 -33.14 -16.25
N SER A 28 -1.48 -32.21 -16.56
CA SER A 28 -0.06 -32.48 -16.86
C SER A 28 0.80 -31.43 -16.15
N ASP A 29 2.00 -31.82 -15.72
CA ASP A 29 2.85 -31.14 -14.71
C ASP A 29 3.41 -29.74 -15.09
N ASP A 30 3.00 -29.13 -16.21
CA ASP A 30 3.59 -27.87 -16.74
C ASP A 30 2.72 -26.60 -16.57
N ASN A 31 1.58 -26.67 -15.89
CA ASN A 31 0.59 -25.58 -15.91
C ASN A 31 0.48 -24.74 -14.62
N ARG A 32 1.62 -24.25 -14.07
CA ARG A 32 1.62 -23.35 -12.89
C ARG A 32 0.88 -22.02 -13.12
N PHE A 33 0.80 -21.55 -14.37
CA PHE A 33 0.15 -20.29 -14.73
C PHE A 33 -1.26 -20.46 -15.32
N ALA A 34 -1.75 -21.69 -15.48
CA ALA A 34 -3.05 -21.98 -16.08
C ALA A 34 -4.21 -22.02 -15.07
N SER A 35 -3.95 -21.85 -13.76
CA SER A 35 -5.02 -21.73 -12.77
C SER A 35 -5.45 -20.27 -12.59
N THR A 36 -6.22 -19.74 -13.54
CA THR A 36 -6.97 -18.49 -13.36
C THR A 36 -8.28 -18.69 -12.60
N SER A 37 -8.53 -19.87 -12.01
CA SER A 37 -9.77 -20.16 -11.28
C SER A 37 -9.87 -19.45 -9.92
N VAL A 38 -9.97 -18.12 -9.98
CA VAL A 38 -10.46 -17.31 -8.89
C VAL A 38 -11.98 -17.27 -9.03
N SER A 39 -12.64 -17.87 -8.04
CA SER A 39 -14.06 -17.75 -7.76
C SER A 39 -14.60 -16.35 -8.07
N HIS A 40 -15.59 -16.25 -8.96
CA HIS A 40 -16.42 -15.07 -9.25
C HIS A 40 -15.75 -13.71 -8.98
N ARG A 41 -15.14 -13.10 -10.02
CA ARG A 41 -14.67 -11.72 -9.99
C ARG A 41 -15.81 -10.77 -9.61
N LYS A 42 -15.75 -10.22 -8.40
CA LYS A 42 -16.83 -9.43 -7.79
C LYS A 42 -16.42 -7.99 -7.51
N LEU A 43 -15.13 -7.65 -7.63
CA LEU A 43 -14.66 -6.31 -7.26
C LEU A 43 -14.93 -5.30 -8.37
N GLU A 44 -15.91 -4.44 -8.13
CA GLU A 44 -16.14 -3.25 -8.94
C GLU A 44 -15.01 -2.22 -8.87
N SER A 45 -14.99 -1.28 -9.82
CA SER A 45 -14.02 -0.19 -9.90
C SER A 45 -13.87 0.59 -8.59
N TYR A 46 -14.98 0.84 -7.88
CA TYR A 46 -14.93 1.57 -6.62
C TYR A 46 -14.26 0.73 -5.51
N HIS A 47 -14.49 -0.59 -5.45
CA HIS A 47 -13.79 -1.46 -4.50
C HIS A 47 -12.28 -1.46 -4.75
N VAL A 48 -11.86 -1.54 -6.02
CA VAL A 48 -10.44 -1.49 -6.40
C VAL A 48 -9.80 -0.17 -5.94
N ASN A 49 -10.48 0.95 -6.16
CA ASN A 49 -10.00 2.26 -5.71
C ASN A 49 -9.96 2.38 -4.18
N LEU A 50 -10.94 1.83 -3.46
CA LEU A 50 -10.95 1.85 -2.00
C LEU A 50 -9.86 0.98 -1.39
N ILE A 51 -9.58 -0.19 -1.95
CA ILE A 51 -8.46 -1.03 -1.51
C ILE A 51 -7.12 -0.31 -1.76
N ALA A 52 -6.99 0.37 -2.90
CA ALA A 52 -5.80 1.17 -3.19
C ALA A 52 -5.62 2.33 -2.20
N ILE A 53 -6.70 2.99 -1.77
CA ILE A 53 -6.64 4.03 -0.73
C ILE A 53 -6.35 3.40 0.64
N GLY A 54 -7.04 2.30 0.98
CA GLY A 54 -6.93 1.62 2.26
C GLY A 54 -5.53 1.10 2.55
N GLY A 55 -4.85 0.55 1.54
CA GLY A 55 -3.48 0.03 1.63
C GLY A 55 -2.36 1.08 1.51
N THR A 56 -2.68 2.33 1.13
CA THR A 56 -1.67 3.40 0.97
C THR A 56 -1.75 4.46 2.05
N VAL A 57 -2.93 4.70 2.60
CA VAL A 57 -3.16 5.68 3.66
C VAL A 57 -3.22 4.96 5.01
N GLY A 58 -2.23 5.22 5.85
CA GLY A 58 -2.09 4.63 7.18
C GLY A 58 -1.32 5.52 8.14
N THR A 59 -0.80 4.91 9.21
CA THR A 59 -0.05 5.60 10.28
C THR A 59 1.11 6.43 9.75
N ALA A 60 1.79 5.94 8.71
CA ALA A 60 2.99 6.57 8.17
C ALA A 60 2.74 8.03 7.74
N LEU A 61 1.62 8.30 7.09
CA LEU A 61 1.27 9.63 6.57
C LEU A 61 0.96 10.63 7.70
N PHE A 62 0.27 10.20 8.75
CA PHE A 62 -0.19 11.12 9.81
C PHE A 62 0.81 11.28 10.97
N VAL A 63 1.61 10.25 11.25
CA VAL A 63 2.49 10.19 12.43
C VAL A 63 3.96 10.16 12.03
N TYR A 64 4.34 9.27 11.11
CA TYR A 64 5.75 9.04 10.78
C TYR A 64 6.39 10.16 9.94
N MET A 65 5.61 10.88 9.14
CA MET A 65 6.08 12.06 8.39
C MET A 65 6.72 13.14 9.27
N GLY A 66 6.32 13.23 10.55
CA GLY A 66 6.92 14.16 11.50
C GLY A 66 8.42 13.91 11.74
N ALA A 67 8.87 12.66 11.64
CA ALA A 67 10.30 12.33 11.76
C ALA A 67 11.11 12.82 10.55
N GLY A 68 10.52 12.81 9.35
CA GLY A 68 11.13 13.43 8.18
C GLY A 68 11.22 14.96 8.33
N LEU A 69 10.17 15.60 8.87
CA LEU A 69 10.16 17.04 9.11
C LEU A 69 11.30 17.47 10.03
N THR A 70 11.48 16.81 11.18
CA THR A 70 12.51 17.16 12.16
C THR A 70 13.92 16.86 11.64
N ALA A 71 14.10 15.82 10.83
CA ALA A 71 15.40 15.44 10.29
C ALA A 71 15.87 16.33 9.13
N GLY A 72 14.98 16.75 8.23
CA GLY A 72 15.37 17.48 7.00
C GLY A 72 14.81 18.89 6.86
N GLY A 73 13.79 19.26 7.62
CA GLY A 73 13.07 20.52 7.45
C GLY A 73 12.02 20.48 6.34
N PRO A 74 11.17 21.52 6.24
CA PRO A 74 9.96 21.48 5.42
C PRO A 74 10.23 21.39 3.91
N LEU A 75 11.27 22.03 3.39
CA LEU A 75 11.60 21.98 1.97
C LEU A 75 12.21 20.63 1.57
N ASN A 76 13.15 20.08 2.35
CA ASN A 76 13.70 18.75 2.10
C ASN A 76 12.62 17.67 2.21
N LEU A 77 11.68 17.81 3.15
CA LEU A 77 10.53 16.91 3.25
C LEU A 77 9.69 16.95 1.97
N LEU A 78 9.32 18.15 1.50
CA LEU A 78 8.53 18.30 0.28
C LEU A 78 9.26 17.73 -0.95
N LEU A 79 10.54 18.05 -1.11
CA LEU A 79 11.35 17.57 -2.24
C LEU A 79 11.57 16.07 -2.19
N GLY A 80 11.85 15.50 -1.01
CA GLY A 80 12.05 14.06 -0.82
C GLY A 80 10.77 13.27 -1.15
N TYR A 81 9.63 13.74 -0.66
CA TYR A 81 8.33 13.14 -0.97
C TYR A 81 7.94 13.30 -2.45
N ALA A 82 8.21 14.45 -3.07
CA ALA A 82 7.94 14.66 -4.49
C ALA A 82 8.81 13.77 -5.39
N TRP A 83 10.12 13.69 -5.10
CA TRP A 83 11.04 12.85 -5.84
C TRP A 83 10.67 11.37 -5.70
N TRP A 84 10.45 10.90 -4.47
CA TRP A 84 10.09 9.49 -4.26
C TRP A 84 8.72 9.13 -4.85
N THR A 85 7.74 10.02 -4.77
CA THR A 85 6.43 9.84 -5.43
C THR A 85 6.59 9.68 -6.94
N SER A 86 7.51 10.41 -7.58
CA SER A 86 7.77 10.26 -9.01
C SER A 86 8.33 8.87 -9.37
N VAL A 87 9.20 8.31 -8.51
CA VAL A 87 9.73 6.95 -8.65
C VAL A 87 8.61 5.92 -8.57
N ILE A 88 7.74 6.01 -7.56
CA ILE A 88 6.61 5.09 -7.39
C ILE A 88 5.60 5.22 -8.53
N TRP A 89 5.35 6.43 -9.04
CA TRP A 89 4.52 6.62 -10.22
C TRP A 89 5.12 5.92 -11.46
N CYS A 90 6.43 6.00 -11.67
CA CYS A 90 7.09 5.27 -12.75
C CYS A 90 6.97 3.75 -12.63
N VAL A 91 7.03 3.20 -11.41
CA VAL A 91 6.72 1.78 -11.15
C VAL A 91 5.27 1.47 -11.51
N ALA A 92 4.33 2.33 -11.11
CA ALA A 92 2.90 2.20 -11.42
C ALA A 92 2.62 2.16 -12.92
N GLU A 93 3.29 3.01 -13.70
CA GLU A 93 3.16 3.04 -15.16
C GLU A 93 3.60 1.72 -15.82
N GLY A 94 4.64 1.06 -15.28
CA GLY A 94 5.06 -0.26 -15.75
C GLY A 94 4.07 -1.36 -15.38
N GLN A 95 3.56 -1.34 -14.15
CA GLN A 95 2.54 -2.29 -13.71
C GLN A 95 1.23 -2.11 -14.47
N LYS A 96 0.85 -0.89 -14.81
CA LYS A 96 -0.34 -0.60 -15.60
C LYS A 96 -0.35 -1.38 -16.91
N GLU A 97 0.76 -1.40 -17.66
CA GLU A 97 0.83 -2.16 -18.91
C GLU A 97 0.76 -3.68 -18.66
N LEU A 98 1.57 -4.19 -17.72
CA LEU A 98 1.64 -5.63 -17.40
C LEU A 98 0.30 -6.17 -16.90
N VAL A 99 -0.31 -5.49 -15.92
CA VAL A 99 -1.59 -5.84 -15.31
C VAL A 99 -2.75 -5.76 -16.26
N THR A 100 -2.76 -4.79 -17.17
CA THR A 100 -3.81 -4.73 -18.18
C THR A 100 -3.65 -5.87 -19.20
N GLN A 101 -2.42 -6.26 -19.55
CA GLN A 101 -2.21 -7.38 -20.46
C GLN A 101 -2.62 -8.72 -19.84
N TRP A 102 -2.15 -9.01 -18.64
CA TRP A 102 -2.41 -10.27 -17.95
C TRP A 102 -2.91 -10.06 -16.51
N PRO A 103 -4.20 -9.78 -16.32
CA PRO A 103 -4.75 -9.56 -14.99
C PRO A 103 -4.72 -10.85 -14.17
N THR A 104 -3.89 -10.89 -13.13
CA THR A 104 -3.78 -12.05 -12.24
C THR A 104 -3.60 -11.61 -10.80
N ASP A 105 -3.95 -12.48 -9.85
CA ASP A 105 -3.74 -12.22 -8.41
C ASP A 105 -2.24 -12.13 -8.09
N THR A 106 -1.89 -11.23 -7.15
CA THR A 106 -0.49 -10.90 -6.78
C THR A 106 0.39 -10.80 -8.02
N ALA A 107 -0.05 -9.99 -8.97
CA ALA A 107 0.44 -10.02 -10.34
C ALA A 107 1.96 -9.87 -10.46
N PHE A 108 2.57 -9.01 -9.64
CA PHE A 108 4.00 -8.73 -9.74
C PHE A 108 4.90 -9.94 -9.46
N SER A 109 4.55 -10.84 -8.53
CA SER A 109 5.36 -12.03 -8.24
C SER A 109 5.24 -13.09 -9.32
N ARG A 110 4.04 -13.26 -9.90
CA ARG A 110 3.81 -14.12 -11.07
C ARG A 110 4.47 -13.58 -12.32
N TYR A 111 4.48 -12.26 -12.53
CA TYR A 111 5.23 -11.65 -13.63
C TYR A 111 6.74 -11.86 -13.48
N ALA A 112 7.28 -11.73 -12.27
CA ALA A 112 8.68 -12.05 -12.03
C ALA A 112 8.98 -13.52 -12.33
N SER A 113 8.10 -14.45 -11.89
CA SER A 113 8.22 -15.89 -12.21
C SER A 113 8.23 -16.15 -13.72
N ARG A 114 7.41 -15.41 -14.48
CA ARG A 114 7.15 -15.67 -15.90
C ARG A 114 8.09 -14.95 -16.87
N TYR A 115 8.54 -13.74 -16.55
CA TYR A 115 9.34 -12.90 -17.45
C TYR A 115 10.81 -12.78 -17.03
N VAL A 116 11.15 -13.22 -15.82
CA VAL A 116 12.50 -13.16 -15.28
C VAL A 116 13.05 -14.56 -15.06
N ASP A 117 12.54 -15.23 -14.03
CA ASP A 117 12.92 -16.58 -13.58
C ASP A 117 11.93 -16.99 -12.45
N ASP A 118 11.50 -18.25 -12.40
CA ASP A 118 10.66 -18.78 -11.31
C ASP A 118 11.25 -18.51 -9.90
N ALA A 119 12.58 -18.51 -9.76
CA ALA A 119 13.26 -18.12 -8.52
C ALA A 119 13.10 -16.65 -8.16
N ALA A 120 13.03 -15.73 -9.14
CA ALA A 120 12.78 -14.32 -8.89
C ALA A 120 11.37 -14.11 -8.33
N GLY A 121 10.40 -14.82 -8.90
CA GLY A 121 9.03 -14.82 -8.42
C GLY A 121 8.85 -15.39 -7.01
N PHE A 122 9.51 -16.52 -6.72
CA PHE A 122 9.54 -17.08 -5.37
C PHE A 122 10.14 -16.09 -4.36
N ALA A 123 11.31 -15.52 -4.67
CA ALA A 123 12.01 -14.61 -3.76
C ALA A 123 11.22 -13.31 -3.50
N VAL A 124 10.65 -12.70 -4.55
CA VAL A 124 9.83 -11.48 -4.40
C VAL A 124 8.52 -11.78 -3.68
N GLY A 125 7.91 -12.94 -3.89
CA GLY A 125 6.70 -13.36 -3.19
C GLY A 125 6.89 -13.46 -1.68
N TRP A 126 7.98 -14.11 -1.24
CA TRP A 126 8.32 -14.20 0.19
C TRP A 126 8.80 -12.87 0.78
N ASN A 127 9.56 -12.07 0.02
CA ASN A 127 9.95 -10.72 0.44
C ASN A 127 8.72 -9.81 0.65
N PHE A 128 7.74 -9.88 -0.27
CA PHE A 128 6.48 -9.17 -0.11
C PHE A 128 5.69 -9.69 1.09
N PHE A 129 5.56 -11.00 1.27
CA PHE A 129 4.90 -11.59 2.44
C PHE A 129 5.52 -11.09 3.76
N LEU A 130 6.85 -11.10 3.86
CA LEU A 130 7.58 -10.58 5.02
C LEU A 130 7.26 -9.11 5.27
N SER A 131 7.29 -8.28 4.21
CA SER A 131 6.94 -6.86 4.28
C SER A 131 5.53 -6.63 4.83
N GLN A 132 4.54 -7.38 4.31
CA GLN A 132 3.15 -7.22 4.71
C GLN A 132 2.93 -7.63 6.16
N VAL A 133 3.51 -8.75 6.62
CA VAL A 133 3.36 -9.16 8.02
C VAL A 133 4.10 -8.21 8.96
N ALA A 134 5.27 -7.69 8.57
CA ALA A 134 5.97 -6.66 9.34
C ALA A 134 5.15 -5.36 9.45
N LEU A 135 4.44 -4.96 8.39
CA LEU A 135 3.49 -3.85 8.41
C LEU A 135 2.31 -4.10 9.37
N VAL A 136 1.77 -5.32 9.43
CA VAL A 136 0.72 -5.66 10.41
C VAL A 136 1.24 -5.46 11.83
N ILE A 137 2.44 -5.94 12.14
CA ILE A 137 3.06 -5.76 13.47
C ILE A 137 3.23 -4.27 13.77
N PHE A 138 3.73 -3.49 12.80
CA PHE A 138 3.91 -2.05 12.92
C PHE A 138 2.59 -1.34 13.22
N GLU A 139 1.50 -1.66 12.53
CA GLU A 139 0.20 -1.03 12.74
C GLU A 139 -0.42 -1.40 14.10
N VAL A 140 -0.23 -2.63 14.60
CA VAL A 140 -0.67 -3.02 15.95
C VAL A 140 0.07 -2.21 17.03
N VAL A 141 1.38 -2.03 16.88
CA VAL A 141 2.18 -1.20 17.80
C VAL A 141 1.77 0.28 17.69
N ALA A 142 1.59 0.78 16.48
CA ALA A 142 1.12 2.14 16.23
C ALA A 142 -0.26 2.41 16.82
N PHE A 143 -1.17 1.42 16.78
CA PHE A 143 -2.50 1.54 17.36
C PHE A 143 -2.43 1.81 18.86
N GLY A 144 -1.60 1.07 19.59
CA GLY A 144 -1.36 1.30 21.02
C GLY A 144 -0.81 2.70 21.30
N LEU A 145 0.11 3.17 20.46
CA LEU A 145 0.65 4.52 20.56
C LEU A 145 -0.43 5.59 20.36
N VAL A 146 -1.25 5.50 19.31
CA VAL A 146 -2.30 6.50 19.04
C VAL A 146 -3.38 6.46 20.12
N LEU A 147 -3.69 5.27 20.66
CA LEU A 147 -4.63 5.08 21.75
C LEU A 147 -4.16 5.76 23.05
N GLY A 148 -2.85 5.77 23.32
CA GLY A 148 -2.27 6.46 24.48
C GLY A 148 -2.38 7.99 24.46
N PHE A 149 -3.05 8.59 23.46
CA PHE A 149 -3.44 10.00 23.48
C PHE A 149 -4.45 10.33 24.59
N TRP A 150 -5.31 9.38 24.96
CA TRP A 150 -6.24 9.55 26.07
C TRP A 150 -5.60 8.98 27.33
N ASP A 151 -5.50 9.80 28.39
CA ASP A 151 -4.80 9.44 29.64
C ASP A 151 -5.32 8.14 30.27
N ASP A 152 -6.63 7.91 30.23
CA ASP A 152 -7.25 6.67 30.72
C ASP A 152 -6.74 5.44 29.99
N ALA A 153 -6.44 5.58 28.69
CA ALA A 153 -5.95 4.50 27.86
C ALA A 153 -4.42 4.36 27.89
N ALA A 154 -3.69 5.44 28.20
CA ALA A 154 -2.23 5.43 28.35
C ALA A 154 -1.75 4.54 29.50
N ASN A 155 -2.58 4.39 30.54
CA ASN A 155 -2.28 3.56 31.72
C ASN A 155 -2.66 2.09 31.54
N ILE A 156 -3.29 1.72 30.41
CA ILE A 156 -3.67 0.33 30.12
C ILE A 156 -2.41 -0.46 29.72
N ASN A 157 -2.29 -1.69 30.23
CA ASN A 157 -1.21 -2.58 29.83
C ASN A 157 -1.23 -2.78 28.29
N PRO A 158 -0.11 -2.50 27.57
CA PRO A 158 -0.05 -2.64 26.12
C PRO A 158 -0.49 -4.01 25.60
N ALA A 159 -0.28 -5.08 26.38
CA ALA A 159 -0.71 -6.44 26.05
C ALA A 159 -2.22 -6.55 25.79
N ILE A 160 -3.04 -5.79 26.52
CA ILE A 160 -4.51 -5.79 26.36
C ILE A 160 -4.87 -5.22 24.99
N THR A 161 -4.29 -4.08 24.65
CA THR A 161 -4.51 -3.41 23.36
C THR A 161 -4.08 -4.30 22.19
N ILE A 162 -2.90 -4.92 22.29
CA ILE A 162 -2.40 -5.87 21.29
C ILE A 162 -3.38 -7.04 21.10
N THR A 163 -3.80 -7.66 22.21
CA THR A 163 -4.75 -8.80 22.17
C THR A 163 -6.05 -8.39 21.48
N ALA A 164 -6.61 -7.24 21.86
CA ALA A 164 -7.88 -6.76 21.33
C ALA A 164 -7.81 -6.53 19.81
N VAL A 165 -6.74 -5.91 19.32
CA VAL A 165 -6.54 -5.67 17.88
C VAL A 165 -6.37 -6.98 17.11
N ILE A 166 -5.55 -7.92 17.61
CA ILE A 166 -5.35 -9.23 16.96
C ILE A 166 -6.67 -10.02 16.90
N VAL A 167 -7.46 -10.03 17.98
CA VAL A 167 -8.77 -10.68 18.00
C VAL A 167 -9.73 -10.04 17.01
N ALA A 168 -9.76 -8.70 16.94
CA ALA A 168 -10.59 -7.99 15.97
C ALA A 168 -10.17 -8.31 14.52
N TYR A 169 -8.86 -8.37 14.24
CA TYR A 169 -8.34 -8.80 12.93
C TYR A 169 -8.71 -10.24 12.59
N ALA A 170 -8.65 -11.15 13.56
CA ALA A 170 -9.10 -12.53 13.38
C ALA A 170 -10.59 -12.59 13.02
N PHE A 171 -11.43 -11.83 13.72
CA PHE A 171 -12.86 -11.76 13.46
C PHE A 171 -13.16 -11.23 12.04
N LEU A 172 -12.47 -10.15 11.63
CA LEU A 172 -12.65 -9.54 10.31
C LEU A 172 -12.17 -10.44 9.16
N ASN A 173 -11.10 -11.23 9.38
CA ASN A 173 -10.46 -11.98 8.30
C ASN A 173 -10.85 -13.46 8.22
N LEU A 174 -11.40 -14.09 9.27
CA LEU A 174 -11.70 -15.53 9.27
C LEU A 174 -13.13 -15.87 8.84
N TRP A 175 -14.10 -14.96 9.00
CA TRP A 175 -15.51 -15.28 8.81
C TRP A 175 -15.95 -15.20 7.34
N ASP A 176 -15.98 -14.01 6.75
CA ASP A 176 -16.42 -13.78 5.38
C ASP A 176 -15.65 -12.60 4.76
N ALA A 177 -15.11 -12.80 3.56
CA ALA A 177 -14.41 -11.75 2.81
C ALA A 177 -15.32 -10.55 2.47
N ARG A 178 -16.64 -10.74 2.41
CA ARG A 178 -17.61 -9.64 2.23
C ARG A 178 -17.67 -8.71 3.43
N PHE A 179 -17.50 -9.25 4.65
CA PHE A 179 -17.48 -8.44 5.86
C PHE A 179 -16.25 -7.53 5.89
N PHE A 180 -15.10 -8.08 5.50
CA PHE A 180 -13.88 -7.29 5.26
C PHE A 180 -14.13 -6.17 4.24
N GLY A 181 -14.70 -6.50 3.06
CA GLY A 181 -14.94 -5.50 2.00
C GLY A 181 -15.88 -4.37 2.43
N ASN A 182 -16.94 -4.68 3.18
CA ASN A 182 -17.88 -3.68 3.69
C ASN A 182 -17.27 -2.82 4.83
N ALA A 183 -16.50 -3.42 5.73
CA ALA A 183 -15.81 -2.68 6.79
C ALA A 183 -14.75 -1.74 6.19
N GLU A 184 -13.97 -2.24 5.24
CA GLU A 184 -12.92 -1.47 4.57
C GLU A 184 -13.49 -0.34 3.72
N PHE A 185 -14.69 -0.51 3.14
CA PHE A 185 -15.42 0.58 2.50
C PHE A 185 -15.65 1.76 3.46
N GLY A 186 -16.14 1.48 4.67
CA GLY A 186 -16.38 2.50 5.69
C GLY A 186 -15.07 3.16 6.15
N PHE A 187 -14.03 2.36 6.39
CA PHE A 187 -12.74 2.88 6.82
C PHE A 187 -12.04 3.74 5.76
N ALA A 188 -12.07 3.33 4.49
CA ALA A 188 -11.50 4.09 3.38
C ALA A 188 -12.20 5.45 3.20
N MET A 189 -13.52 5.52 3.39
CA MET A 189 -14.25 6.79 3.43
C MET A 189 -13.74 7.70 4.56
N GLY A 190 -13.59 7.14 5.76
CA GLY A 190 -13.06 7.88 6.91
C GLY A 190 -11.66 8.44 6.67
N LYS A 191 -10.77 7.67 6.03
CA LYS A 191 -9.41 8.10 5.64
C LYS A 191 -9.42 9.28 4.68
N VAL A 192 -10.27 9.23 3.67
CA VAL A 192 -10.40 10.33 2.70
C VAL A 192 -10.93 11.60 3.36
N LEU A 193 -11.96 11.48 4.22
CA LEU A 193 -12.48 12.60 4.98
C LEU A 193 -11.42 13.19 5.93
N LEU A 194 -10.62 12.33 6.57
CA LEU A 194 -9.53 12.74 7.43
C LEU A 194 -8.49 13.55 6.64
N ILE A 195 -7.95 13.04 5.53
CA ILE A 195 -6.94 13.77 4.73
C ILE A 195 -7.52 15.10 4.22
N THR A 196 -8.71 15.06 3.64
CA THR A 196 -9.36 16.27 3.10
C THR A 196 -9.60 17.31 4.20
N GLY A 197 -10.07 16.86 5.36
CA GLY A 197 -10.27 17.71 6.53
C GLY A 197 -8.96 18.33 7.04
N LEU A 198 -7.87 17.57 7.07
CA LEU A 198 -6.55 18.07 7.47
C LEU A 198 -5.98 19.10 6.49
N ILE A 199 -6.17 18.91 5.18
CA ILE A 199 -5.76 19.87 4.16
C ILE A 199 -6.56 21.17 4.30
N ILE A 200 -7.89 21.08 4.40
CA ILE A 200 -8.77 22.25 4.59
C ILE A 200 -8.42 22.98 5.90
N MET A 201 -8.22 22.24 6.99
CA MET A 201 -7.84 22.80 8.27
C MET A 201 -6.49 23.52 8.20
N THR A 202 -5.51 22.97 7.48
CA THR A 202 -4.23 23.65 7.24
C THR A 202 -4.43 24.97 6.50
N PHE A 203 -5.24 24.97 5.44
CA PHE A 203 -5.54 26.17 4.67
C PHE A 203 -6.29 27.26 5.47
N ILE A 204 -7.27 26.86 6.29
CA ILE A 204 -8.02 27.80 7.14
C ILE A 204 -7.11 28.37 8.23
N THR A 205 -6.35 27.51 8.91
CA THR A 205 -5.48 27.93 10.02
C THR A 205 -4.34 28.83 9.55
N MET A 206 -3.72 28.55 8.39
CA MET A 206 -2.65 29.39 7.84
C MET A 206 -3.12 30.81 7.48
N LEU A 207 -4.40 30.97 7.11
CA LEU A 207 -5.02 32.26 6.77
C LEU A 207 -5.57 33.02 8.00
N GLY A 208 -5.34 32.51 9.21
CA GLY A 208 -5.78 33.14 10.45
C GLY A 208 -7.21 32.79 10.87
N GLY A 209 -7.78 31.73 10.29
CA GLY A 209 -9.01 31.11 10.78
C GLY A 209 -8.81 30.25 12.03
N ASN A 210 -7.61 30.27 12.63
CA ASN A 210 -7.36 29.68 13.94
C ASN A 210 -7.88 30.61 15.06
N PRO A 211 -8.16 30.07 16.25
CA PRO A 211 -8.71 30.87 17.35
C PRO A 211 -7.80 31.99 17.87
N LEU A 212 -6.48 31.86 17.68
CA LEU A 212 -5.51 32.91 17.98
C LEU A 212 -5.56 34.07 16.97
N LYS A 213 -6.37 33.93 15.91
CA LYS A 213 -6.46 34.85 14.75
C LYS A 213 -5.10 35.13 14.12
N ASP A 214 -4.15 34.22 14.29
CA ASP A 214 -2.77 34.40 13.86
C ASP A 214 -2.61 33.96 12.40
N ARG A 215 -2.16 34.87 11.54
CA ARG A 215 -1.85 34.55 10.14
C ARG A 215 -0.40 34.12 10.03
N PHE A 216 -0.13 32.85 10.30
CA PHE A 216 1.25 32.34 10.21
C PHE A 216 1.67 32.04 8.77
N GLY A 217 0.78 31.63 7.85
CA GLY A 217 1.17 31.34 6.46
C GLY A 217 2.40 30.42 6.39
N PHE A 218 3.42 30.82 5.64
CA PHE A 218 4.71 30.12 5.55
C PHE A 218 5.74 30.56 6.61
N ARG A 219 5.31 31.01 7.80
CA ARG A 219 6.22 31.48 8.87
C ARG A 219 7.30 30.47 9.20
N PHE A 220 6.94 29.20 9.37
CA PHE A 220 7.88 28.14 9.74
C PHE A 220 8.87 27.75 8.63
N TRP A 221 8.60 28.16 7.38
CA TRP A 221 9.56 28.04 6.28
C TRP A 221 10.60 29.16 6.31
N ARG A 222 10.32 30.28 6.98
CA ARG A 222 11.28 31.39 7.15
C ARG A 222 12.06 31.28 8.44
N ASP A 223 11.38 30.95 9.53
CA ASP A 223 11.95 30.81 10.86
C ASP A 223 11.34 29.57 11.55
N PRO A 224 12.13 28.51 11.85
CA PRO A 224 13.60 28.44 11.88
C PRO A 224 14.30 28.23 10.52
N GLY A 225 13.57 28.10 9.42
CA GLY A 225 14.12 28.03 8.06
C GLY A 225 13.54 26.89 7.20
N VAL A 226 13.98 26.83 5.94
CA VAL A 226 13.43 25.88 4.96
C VAL A 226 14.02 24.48 5.04
N MET A 227 15.26 24.34 5.48
CA MET A 227 15.99 23.08 5.52
C MET A 227 16.80 22.98 6.81
N THR A 228 16.95 21.76 7.29
CA THR A 228 17.89 21.39 8.35
C THR A 228 18.52 20.04 7.99
N GLY A 229 19.42 19.57 8.83
CA GLY A 229 19.96 18.23 8.73
C GLY A 229 20.30 17.66 10.11
N PRO A 230 20.46 16.33 10.19
CA PRO A 230 20.66 15.62 11.45
C PRO A 230 22.07 15.71 12.03
N TYR A 231 23.09 16.08 11.24
CA TYR A 231 24.51 16.06 11.62
C TYR A 231 25.20 17.41 11.32
N PRO A 232 24.98 18.45 12.14
CA PRO A 232 25.57 19.77 11.93
C PRO A 232 27.11 19.77 11.83
N GLU A 233 27.77 18.81 12.48
CA GLU A 233 29.22 18.61 12.52
C GLU A 233 29.84 18.25 11.16
N HIS A 234 29.07 17.71 10.21
CA HIS A 234 29.55 17.35 8.87
C HIS A 234 29.69 18.54 7.92
N GLY A 235 29.40 19.76 8.41
CA GLY A 235 29.42 20.99 7.64
C GLY A 235 28.08 21.28 6.95
N HIS A 236 27.85 22.55 6.61
CA HIS A 236 26.54 23.03 6.21
C HIS A 236 25.94 22.27 5.02
N SER A 237 26.64 22.18 3.89
CA SER A 237 26.11 21.53 2.68
C SER A 237 25.88 20.02 2.84
N THR A 238 26.80 19.32 3.51
CA THR A 238 26.68 17.88 3.77
C THR A 238 25.49 17.60 4.67
N ASN A 239 25.34 18.36 5.76
CA ASN A 239 24.23 18.23 6.69
C ASN A 239 22.88 18.41 5.98
N LEU A 240 22.75 19.43 5.12
CA LEU A 240 21.51 19.66 4.37
C LEU A 240 21.19 18.52 3.40
N PHE A 241 22.21 17.92 2.77
CA PHE A 241 22.04 16.75 1.90
C PHE A 241 21.63 15.50 2.70
N GLU A 242 22.21 15.30 3.89
CA GLU A 242 21.82 14.23 4.81
C GLU A 242 20.37 14.39 5.29
N GLY A 243 19.93 15.63 5.51
CA GLY A 243 18.53 15.95 5.76
C GLY A 243 17.60 15.58 4.60
N PHE A 244 18.03 15.82 3.35
CA PHE A 244 17.31 15.38 2.16
C PHE A 244 17.25 13.84 2.05
N LEU A 245 18.36 13.15 2.31
CA LEU A 245 18.41 11.69 2.35
C LEU A 245 17.48 11.11 3.43
N ALA A 246 17.46 11.70 4.62
CA ALA A 246 16.56 11.29 5.69
C ALA A 246 15.08 11.41 5.27
N CYS A 247 14.71 12.51 4.60
CA CYS A 247 13.37 12.70 4.05
C CYS A 247 13.03 11.68 2.95
N ILE A 248 13.98 11.32 2.08
CA ILE A 248 13.78 10.27 1.07
C ILE A 248 13.53 8.91 1.72
N ILE A 249 14.33 8.53 2.72
CA ILE A 249 14.19 7.24 3.41
C ILE A 249 12.85 7.20 4.17
N ASN A 250 12.44 8.32 4.76
CA ASN A 250 11.13 8.47 5.39
C ASN A 250 9.98 8.35 4.37
N ALA A 251 10.10 9.00 3.21
CA ALA A 251 9.16 8.88 2.10
C ALA A 251 9.10 7.46 1.54
N CYS A 252 10.23 6.75 1.52
CA CYS A 252 10.31 5.39 1.03
C CYS A 252 9.39 4.41 1.77
N PHE A 253 9.39 4.50 3.10
CA PHE A 253 8.48 3.70 3.92
C PHE A 253 7.02 4.17 3.80
N THR A 254 6.81 5.47 3.61
CA THR A 254 5.48 6.09 3.67
C THR A 254 4.69 5.94 2.37
N VAL A 255 5.35 6.06 1.22
CA VAL A 255 4.70 6.09 -0.10
C VAL A 255 4.72 4.70 -0.73
N ALA A 256 3.55 4.06 -0.81
CA ALA A 256 3.33 2.78 -1.49
C ALA A 256 2.07 2.84 -2.36
N GLY A 257 1.66 1.74 -3.00
CA GLY A 257 0.37 1.70 -3.72
C GLY A 257 0.27 0.80 -4.94
N PRO A 258 1.20 0.90 -5.91
CA PRO A 258 1.05 0.20 -7.18
C PRO A 258 0.97 -1.33 -7.01
N ASP A 259 1.65 -1.86 -6.02
CA ASP A 259 1.64 -3.26 -5.59
C ASP A 259 0.26 -3.72 -5.12
N TYR A 260 -0.46 -2.93 -4.30
CA TYR A 260 -1.81 -3.26 -3.85
C TYR A 260 -2.83 -3.30 -5.00
N LEU A 261 -2.71 -2.37 -5.96
CA LEU A 261 -3.52 -2.40 -7.17
C LEU A 261 -3.26 -3.65 -8.00
N SER A 262 -1.99 -4.03 -8.16
CA SER A 262 -1.64 -5.27 -8.87
C SER A 262 -2.20 -6.52 -8.17
N MET A 263 -2.33 -6.53 -6.84
CA MET A 263 -2.85 -7.71 -6.13
C MET A 263 -4.32 -8.01 -6.41
N VAL A 264 -5.16 -6.97 -6.54
CA VAL A 264 -6.61 -7.12 -6.73
C VAL A 264 -7.02 -7.23 -8.19
N ALA A 265 -6.06 -7.22 -9.11
CA ALA A 265 -6.31 -7.25 -10.54
C ALA A 265 -7.05 -8.51 -11.00
N GLY A 266 -6.72 -9.68 -10.43
CA GLY A 266 -7.41 -10.93 -10.75
C GLY A 266 -8.82 -11.04 -10.18
N GLU A 267 -9.16 -10.24 -9.16
CA GLU A 267 -10.50 -10.19 -8.54
C GLU A 267 -11.42 -9.11 -9.15
N ALA A 268 -10.88 -8.22 -9.99
CA ALA A 268 -11.59 -7.09 -10.58
C ALA A 268 -12.62 -7.49 -11.65
N ARG A 269 -13.78 -6.82 -11.67
CA ARG A 269 -14.83 -6.97 -12.68
C ARG A 269 -14.43 -6.19 -13.93
N ASN A 270 -13.99 -6.89 -14.98
CA ASN A 270 -13.39 -6.33 -16.21
C ASN A 270 -12.05 -5.58 -15.96
N PRO A 271 -10.99 -6.32 -15.61
CA PRO A 271 -9.70 -5.72 -15.25
C PRO A 271 -9.07 -4.88 -16.38
N ARG A 272 -9.25 -5.26 -17.65
CA ARG A 272 -8.69 -4.52 -18.80
C ARG A 272 -9.23 -3.09 -18.93
N LYS A 273 -10.44 -2.83 -18.41
CA LYS A 273 -11.05 -1.49 -18.40
C LYS A 273 -10.85 -0.77 -17.07
N VAL A 274 -10.90 -1.50 -15.96
CA VAL A 274 -10.85 -0.94 -14.61
C VAL A 274 -9.41 -0.62 -14.18
N MET A 275 -8.46 -1.51 -14.43
CA MET A 275 -7.08 -1.36 -13.96
C MET A 275 -6.38 -0.14 -14.56
N PRO A 276 -6.46 0.16 -15.88
CA PRO A 276 -5.87 1.38 -16.42
C PRO A 276 -6.36 2.66 -15.73
N LYS A 277 -7.66 2.74 -15.44
CA LYS A 277 -8.26 3.89 -14.75
C LYS A 277 -7.76 3.99 -13.31
N ALA A 278 -7.74 2.87 -12.58
CA ALA A 278 -7.24 2.81 -11.20
C ALA A 278 -5.74 3.17 -11.10
N PHE A 279 -4.90 2.71 -12.05
CA PHE A 279 -3.49 3.11 -12.10
C PHE A 279 -3.33 4.59 -12.46
N ASN A 280 -4.07 5.11 -13.43
CA ASN A 280 -4.04 6.54 -13.76
C ASN A 280 -4.51 7.41 -12.58
N ALA A 281 -5.50 6.97 -11.79
CA ALA A 281 -5.95 7.65 -10.58
C ALA A 281 -4.87 7.69 -9.48
N THR A 282 -3.90 6.76 -9.52
CA THR A 282 -2.83 6.65 -8.52
C THR A 282 -1.99 7.91 -8.44
N ILE A 283 -1.65 8.56 -9.57
CA ILE A 283 -0.84 9.79 -9.52
C ILE A 283 -1.52 10.89 -8.72
N TYR A 284 -2.82 11.10 -8.92
CA TYR A 284 -3.58 12.13 -8.22
C TYR A 284 -3.64 11.83 -6.72
N ARG A 285 -3.84 10.56 -6.34
CA ARG A 285 -3.79 10.12 -4.95
C ARG A 285 -2.41 10.32 -4.34
N LEU A 286 -1.35 9.94 -5.04
CA LEU A 286 0.01 10.08 -4.52
C LEU A 286 0.38 11.55 -4.29
N VAL A 287 0.05 12.42 -5.24
CA VAL A 287 0.30 13.87 -5.14
C VAL A 287 -0.54 14.48 -4.03
N ALA A 288 -1.86 14.24 -4.01
CA ALA A 288 -2.76 14.85 -3.04
C ALA A 288 -2.45 14.39 -1.61
N PHE A 289 -2.21 13.09 -1.41
CA PHE A 289 -2.03 12.52 -0.07
C PHE A 289 -0.61 12.72 0.44
N PHE A 290 0.42 12.39 -0.34
CA PHE A 290 1.79 12.38 0.18
C PHE A 290 2.49 13.73 0.02
N ILE A 291 2.48 14.30 -1.18
CA ILE A 291 3.10 15.63 -1.42
C ILE A 291 2.27 16.72 -0.73
N GLY A 292 0.94 16.65 -0.83
CA GLY A 292 0.03 17.55 -0.15
C GLY A 292 0.20 17.52 1.38
N SER A 293 0.32 16.33 1.98
CA SER A 293 0.56 16.23 3.43
C SER A 293 1.95 16.71 3.83
N ALA A 294 3.00 16.45 3.04
CA ALA A 294 4.34 16.99 3.28
C ALA A 294 4.33 18.53 3.34
N LEU A 295 3.64 19.16 2.38
CA LEU A 295 3.45 20.61 2.37
C LEU A 295 2.67 21.08 3.60
N CYS A 296 1.55 20.44 3.93
CA CYS A 296 0.72 20.83 5.06
C CYS A 296 1.48 20.74 6.39
N ILE A 297 2.17 19.62 6.63
CA ILE A 297 2.97 19.40 7.84
C ILE A 297 4.07 20.46 7.96
N GLY A 298 4.78 20.76 6.87
CA GLY A 298 5.80 21.80 6.87
C GLY A 298 5.26 23.22 7.09
N ILE A 299 3.99 23.47 6.78
CA ILE A 299 3.30 24.74 7.07
C ILE A 299 2.82 24.81 8.52
N LEU A 300 2.36 23.70 9.08
CA LEU A 300 1.70 23.66 10.40
C LEU A 300 2.66 23.73 11.58
N VAL A 301 3.83 23.07 11.48
CA VAL A 301 4.74 22.88 12.62
C VAL A 301 6.18 23.21 12.19
N PRO A 302 6.94 23.99 12.98
CA PRO A 302 8.36 24.19 12.72
C PRO A 302 9.14 22.90 13.01
N TYR A 303 10.20 22.63 12.24
CA TYR A 303 10.97 21.40 12.38
C TYR A 303 11.70 21.28 13.74
N ASN A 304 11.85 22.38 14.48
CA ASN A 304 12.48 22.43 15.80
C ASN A 304 11.46 22.52 16.95
N ASP A 305 10.19 22.18 16.72
CA ASP A 305 9.17 22.22 17.78
C ASP A 305 9.55 21.29 18.94
N PRO A 306 9.61 21.79 20.19
CA PRO A 306 10.05 20.99 21.34
C PRO A 306 9.07 19.87 21.71
N ASN A 307 7.77 20.00 21.40
CA ASN A 307 6.82 18.92 21.62
C ASN A 307 7.04 17.80 20.60
N LEU A 308 7.27 18.15 19.33
CA LEU A 308 7.56 17.16 18.29
C LEU A 308 8.89 16.43 18.56
N LEU A 309 9.95 17.18 18.88
CA LEU A 309 11.25 16.61 19.22
C LEU A 309 11.20 15.79 20.51
N GLY A 310 10.55 16.31 21.55
CA GLY A 310 10.37 15.62 22.82
C GLY A 310 9.54 14.34 22.66
N ALA A 311 8.46 14.37 21.89
CA ALA A 311 7.64 13.21 21.62
C ALA A 311 8.40 12.13 20.82
N GLN A 312 9.24 12.54 19.87
CA GLN A 312 10.13 11.63 19.14
C GLN A 312 11.22 11.04 20.02
N ALA A 313 11.86 11.84 20.88
CA ALA A 313 12.93 11.37 21.76
C ALA A 313 12.40 10.45 22.89
N ALA A 314 11.23 10.75 23.44
CA ALA A 314 10.73 10.09 24.66
C ALA A 314 9.90 8.82 24.43
N GLY A 315 9.76 8.31 23.20
CA GLY A 315 8.84 7.17 23.00
C GLY A 315 7.36 7.52 23.08
N ALA A 316 7.00 8.81 23.11
CA ALA A 316 5.66 9.27 23.53
C ALA A 316 4.51 8.72 22.66
N PRO A 317 3.27 8.65 23.20
CA PRO A 317 2.09 8.19 22.46
C PRO A 317 1.91 8.88 21.10
N GLY A 318 1.42 8.14 20.10
CA GLY A 318 1.35 8.50 18.68
C GLY A 318 0.54 9.76 18.38
N GLY A 319 -0.46 10.09 19.21
CA GLY A 319 -1.19 11.35 19.12
C GLY A 319 -0.29 12.57 19.41
N ALA A 320 0.67 12.45 20.33
CA ALA A 320 1.65 13.51 20.64
C ALA A 320 2.78 13.59 19.59
N ARG A 321 2.84 12.67 18.63
CA ARG A 321 3.85 12.62 17.56
C ARG A 321 3.34 13.08 16.20
N SER A 322 2.02 13.10 16.01
CA SER A 322 1.43 13.56 14.75
C SER A 322 1.58 15.09 14.66
N PRO A 323 2.28 15.62 13.62
CA PRO A 323 2.40 17.07 13.46
C PRO A 323 1.04 17.76 13.34
N TYR A 324 0.04 17.08 12.75
CA TYR A 324 -1.33 17.59 12.68
C TYR A 324 -1.96 17.75 14.07
N VAL A 325 -1.81 16.76 14.95
CA VAL A 325 -2.37 16.81 16.31
C VAL A 325 -1.62 17.81 17.17
N ILE A 326 -0.29 17.86 17.08
CA ILE A 326 0.54 18.86 17.79
C ILE A 326 0.13 20.29 17.39
N ALA A 327 -0.07 20.54 16.09
CA ALA A 327 -0.55 21.82 15.62
C ALA A 327 -1.90 22.18 16.25
N MET A 328 -2.85 21.22 16.33
CA MET A 328 -4.14 21.44 16.98
C MET A 328 -4.00 21.67 18.49
N GLN A 329 -3.10 20.96 19.16
CA GLN A 329 -2.81 21.13 20.59
C GLN A 329 -2.30 22.53 20.92
N ARG A 330 -1.52 23.15 20.02
CA ARG A 330 -1.13 24.56 20.18
C ARG A 330 -2.34 25.51 20.20
N TYR A 331 -3.45 25.11 19.58
CA TYR A 331 -4.71 25.86 19.53
C TYR A 331 -5.80 25.30 20.47
N VAL A 332 -5.49 24.30 21.31
CA VAL A 332 -6.46 23.56 22.15
C VAL A 332 -7.21 24.44 23.15
N LEU A 333 -6.63 25.58 23.54
CA LEU A 333 -7.29 26.54 24.43
C LEU A 333 -8.61 27.10 23.89
N THR A 334 -8.99 26.81 22.64
CA THR A 334 -10.23 27.33 22.06
C THR A 334 -11.08 26.32 21.27
N ILE A 335 -10.56 25.14 20.90
CA ILE A 335 -11.37 24.04 20.31
C ILE A 335 -10.94 22.70 20.94
N PRO A 336 -11.36 22.39 22.17
CA PRO A 336 -10.88 21.23 22.91
C PRO A 336 -11.26 19.89 22.24
N VAL A 337 -12.34 19.84 21.45
CA VAL A 337 -12.87 18.60 20.87
C VAL A 337 -12.13 18.16 19.60
N LEU A 338 -11.55 19.09 18.84
CA LEU A 338 -10.99 18.81 17.52
C LEU A 338 -9.83 17.78 17.52
N PRO A 339 -8.84 17.86 18.44
CA PRO A 339 -7.80 16.84 18.55
C PRO A 339 -8.34 15.44 18.84
N HIS A 340 -9.39 15.32 19.67
CA HIS A 340 -9.99 14.00 19.97
C HIS A 340 -10.67 13.39 18.74
N ILE A 341 -11.39 14.20 17.94
CA ILE A 341 -12.01 13.72 16.70
C ILE A 341 -10.94 13.24 15.72
N VAL A 342 -9.91 14.07 15.50
CA VAL A 342 -8.84 13.76 14.55
C VAL A 342 -8.05 12.55 15.01
N ASN A 343 -7.72 12.45 16.30
CA ASN A 343 -7.00 11.29 16.83
C ASN A 343 -7.85 10.01 16.75
N GLY A 344 -9.17 10.09 16.97
CA GLY A 344 -10.10 8.97 16.74
C GLY A 344 -10.15 8.52 15.28
N LEU A 345 -10.15 9.47 14.33
CA LEU A 345 -10.06 9.16 12.90
C LEU A 345 -8.69 8.55 12.54
N ILE A 346 -7.59 9.06 13.08
CA ILE A 346 -6.25 8.46 12.92
C ILE A 346 -6.26 7.03 13.46
N LEU A 347 -6.80 6.79 14.65
CA LEU A 347 -6.89 5.45 15.26
C LEU A 347 -7.67 4.48 14.36
N SER A 348 -8.80 4.93 13.78
CA SER A 348 -9.56 4.14 12.81
C SER A 348 -8.76 3.84 11.53
N SER A 349 -7.95 4.81 11.08
CA SER A 349 -7.08 4.66 9.91
C SER A 349 -5.97 3.65 10.15
N VAL A 350 -5.31 3.70 11.32
CA VAL A 350 -4.29 2.75 11.77
C VAL A 350 -4.85 1.33 11.80
N PHE A 351 -6.01 1.16 12.45
CA PHE A 351 -6.67 -0.15 12.55
C PHE A 351 -6.99 -0.74 11.16
N SER A 352 -7.56 0.08 10.27
CA SER A 352 -7.88 -0.33 8.91
C SER A 352 -6.65 -0.66 8.08
N ALA A 353 -5.57 0.11 8.17
CA ALA A 353 -4.32 -0.17 7.46
C ALA A 353 -3.77 -1.56 7.84
N GLY A 354 -3.66 -1.87 9.14
CA GLY A 354 -3.20 -3.18 9.59
C GLY A 354 -4.12 -4.34 9.16
N ASN A 355 -5.43 -4.11 9.13
CA ASN A 355 -6.39 -5.09 8.59
C ASN A 355 -6.18 -5.34 7.09
N ALA A 356 -5.94 -4.29 6.30
CA ALA A 356 -5.65 -4.39 4.88
C ALA A 356 -4.32 -5.11 4.60
N PHE A 357 -3.27 -4.85 5.40
CA PHE A 357 -2.00 -5.56 5.29
C PHE A 357 -2.14 -7.05 5.66
N LEU A 358 -2.94 -7.39 6.67
CA LEU A 358 -3.22 -8.79 7.03
C LEU A 358 -3.95 -9.52 5.90
N PHE A 359 -4.91 -8.85 5.26
CA PHE A 359 -5.56 -9.35 4.06
C PHE A 359 -4.52 -9.62 2.97
N CYS A 360 -3.69 -8.63 2.62
CA CYS A 360 -2.67 -8.79 1.58
C CYS A 360 -1.66 -9.91 1.89
N ALA A 361 -1.14 -9.97 3.12
CA ALA A 361 -0.22 -11.02 3.57
C ALA A 361 -0.81 -12.42 3.40
N SER A 362 -2.03 -12.63 3.92
CA SER A 362 -2.69 -13.94 3.90
C SER A 362 -3.06 -14.40 2.49
N ARG A 363 -3.46 -13.49 1.60
CA ARG A 363 -3.78 -13.83 0.20
C ARG A 363 -2.53 -14.14 -0.60
N SER A 364 -1.45 -13.38 -0.39
CA SER A 364 -0.15 -13.65 -1.00
C SER A 364 0.39 -15.02 -0.59
N LEU A 365 0.33 -15.35 0.70
CA LEU A 365 0.78 -16.66 1.21
C LEU A 365 -0.09 -17.81 0.66
N ALA A 366 -1.41 -17.61 0.62
CA ALA A 366 -2.33 -18.60 0.07
C ALA A 366 -2.10 -18.84 -1.43
N GLN A 367 -1.76 -17.78 -2.17
CA GLN A 367 -1.38 -17.87 -3.57
C GLN A 367 -0.07 -18.63 -3.75
N MET A 368 0.99 -18.30 -3.01
CA MET A 368 2.24 -19.04 -3.06
C MET A 368 2.02 -20.54 -2.77
N GLY A 369 1.08 -20.86 -1.88
CA GLY A 369 0.67 -22.24 -1.61
C GLY A 369 0.03 -22.95 -2.80
N ARG A 370 -0.68 -22.22 -3.69
CA ARG A 370 -1.26 -22.75 -4.94
C ARG A 370 -0.20 -22.90 -6.02
N ASP A 371 0.70 -21.93 -6.11
CA ASP A 371 1.77 -21.87 -7.12
C ASP A 371 2.92 -22.85 -6.81
N GLY A 372 2.82 -23.60 -5.70
CA GLY A 372 3.84 -24.56 -5.25
C GLY A 372 5.10 -23.90 -4.67
N GLN A 373 5.01 -22.60 -4.37
CA GLN A 373 6.07 -21.75 -3.79
C GLN A 373 5.97 -21.65 -2.25
N ALA A 374 4.90 -22.19 -1.66
CA ALA A 374 4.74 -22.40 -0.22
C ALA A 374 4.02 -23.75 0.04
N PRO A 375 3.98 -24.26 1.29
CA PRO A 375 3.27 -25.49 1.59
C PRO A 375 1.81 -25.46 1.13
N LYS A 376 1.34 -26.51 0.44
CA LYS A 376 -0.01 -26.59 -0.15
C LYS A 376 -1.14 -26.34 0.87
N ILE A 377 -0.90 -26.61 2.15
CA ILE A 377 -1.87 -26.33 3.23
C ILE A 377 -2.23 -24.84 3.34
N MET A 378 -1.33 -23.93 2.98
CA MET A 378 -1.57 -22.48 3.00
C MET A 378 -2.67 -22.06 2.03
N ALA A 379 -2.87 -22.82 0.95
CA ALA A 379 -3.91 -22.55 -0.04
C ALA A 379 -5.32 -22.97 0.42
N LYS A 380 -5.44 -23.72 1.53
CA LYS A 380 -6.71 -24.29 1.99
C LYS A 380 -7.71 -23.20 2.38
N ARG A 381 -8.90 -23.26 1.77
CA ARG A 381 -9.98 -22.29 1.99
C ARG A 381 -11.07 -22.88 2.90
N ASN A 382 -11.77 -22.01 3.64
CA ASN A 382 -12.99 -22.38 4.36
C ASN A 382 -14.21 -22.40 3.40
N ARG A 383 -15.41 -22.73 3.91
CA ARG A 383 -16.65 -22.77 3.11
C ARG A 383 -17.02 -21.43 2.45
N ASN A 384 -16.53 -20.32 3.00
CA ASN A 384 -16.78 -18.96 2.51
C ASN A 384 -15.67 -18.46 1.57
N GLY A 385 -14.71 -19.32 1.18
CA GLY A 385 -13.64 -18.99 0.23
C GLY A 385 -12.42 -18.31 0.85
N VAL A 386 -12.38 -18.12 2.17
CA VAL A 386 -11.26 -17.46 2.89
C VAL A 386 -10.11 -18.45 3.13
N PRO A 387 -8.84 -18.10 2.84
CA PRO A 387 -7.69 -18.96 3.12
C PRO A 387 -7.31 -18.98 4.62
N TYR A 388 -8.12 -19.66 5.43
CA TYR A 388 -8.06 -19.58 6.89
C TYR A 388 -6.70 -19.99 7.48
N VAL A 389 -5.99 -20.96 6.87
CA VAL A 389 -4.66 -21.39 7.33
C VAL A 389 -3.66 -20.25 7.20
N SER A 390 -3.63 -19.58 6.04
CA SER A 390 -2.74 -18.43 5.82
C SER A 390 -3.07 -17.27 6.76
N VAL A 391 -4.36 -17.02 7.03
CA VAL A 391 -4.78 -15.99 8.00
C VAL A 391 -4.26 -16.31 9.41
N ILE A 392 -4.42 -17.56 9.88
CA ILE A 392 -3.93 -17.98 11.20
C ILE A 392 -2.41 -17.85 11.31
N VAL A 393 -1.67 -18.24 10.26
CA VAL A 393 -0.21 -18.08 10.22
C VAL A 393 0.19 -16.61 10.32
N CYS A 394 -0.44 -15.72 9.57
CA CYS A 394 -0.17 -14.29 9.67
C CYS A 394 -0.46 -13.76 11.08
N LEU A 395 -1.61 -14.11 11.67
CA LEU A 395 -1.99 -13.71 13.03
C LEU A 395 -0.99 -14.23 14.08
N ALA A 396 -0.50 -15.45 13.91
CA ALA A 396 0.51 -16.04 14.79
C ALA A 396 1.83 -15.26 14.73
N ILE A 397 2.27 -14.82 13.55
CA ILE A 397 3.45 -13.96 13.41
C ILE A 397 3.17 -12.57 13.98
N THR A 398 1.94 -12.04 13.87
CA THR A 398 1.56 -10.76 14.48
C THR A 398 1.71 -10.76 16.01
N LEU A 399 1.77 -11.92 16.68
CA LEU A 399 2.12 -12.00 18.10
C LEU A 399 3.51 -11.43 18.41
N LEU A 400 4.39 -11.24 17.43
CA LEU A 400 5.65 -10.50 17.62
C LEU A 400 5.42 -9.03 18.03
N SER A 401 4.22 -8.48 17.86
CA SER A 401 3.86 -7.17 18.41
C SER A 401 3.97 -7.09 19.94
N TYR A 402 3.89 -8.22 20.65
CA TYR A 402 4.13 -8.29 22.10
C TYR A 402 5.58 -7.94 22.50
N CYS A 403 6.53 -7.90 21.56
CA CYS A 403 7.87 -7.38 21.84
C CYS A 403 7.85 -5.92 22.35
N GLN A 404 6.80 -5.14 22.07
CA GLN A 404 6.65 -3.79 22.64
C GLN A 404 6.36 -3.79 24.15
N VAL A 405 6.03 -4.93 24.75
CA VAL A 405 5.81 -5.05 26.20
C VAL A 405 7.15 -5.10 26.93
N SER A 406 8.16 -5.76 26.33
CA SER A 406 9.52 -5.87 26.90
C SER A 406 10.45 -4.74 26.44
N SER A 407 10.23 -4.20 25.25
CA SER A 407 11.03 -3.15 24.62
C SER A 407 10.17 -1.93 24.35
N SER A 408 10.72 -0.72 24.31
CA SER A 408 9.90 0.44 23.96
C SER A 408 9.32 0.30 22.54
N ALA A 409 8.06 0.71 22.37
CA ALA A 409 7.36 0.66 21.07
C ALA A 409 8.15 1.37 19.95
N GLN A 410 8.93 2.39 20.30
CA GLN A 410 9.78 3.12 19.36
C GLN A 410 10.92 2.27 18.78
N VAL A 411 11.61 1.47 19.60
CA VAL A 411 12.68 0.59 19.11
C VAL A 411 12.11 -0.41 18.11
N VAL A 412 10.96 -1.00 18.44
CA VAL A 412 10.26 -1.95 17.56
C VAL A 412 9.84 -1.28 16.25
N ILE A 413 9.29 -0.07 16.31
CA ILE A 413 8.90 0.71 15.13
C ILE A 413 10.10 1.01 14.24
N THR A 414 11.21 1.49 14.79
CA THR A 414 12.41 1.84 13.99
C THR A 414 12.96 0.62 13.25
N TYR A 415 12.99 -0.54 13.88
CA TYR A 415 13.43 -1.77 13.21
C TYR A 415 12.46 -2.24 12.13
N LEU A 416 11.15 -2.17 12.40
CA LEU A 416 10.13 -2.53 11.42
C LEU A 416 10.10 -1.57 10.23
N THR A 417 10.30 -0.26 10.43
CA THR A 417 10.33 0.71 9.33
C THR A 417 11.53 0.48 8.41
N GLY A 418 12.71 0.17 8.96
CA GLY A 418 13.88 -0.22 8.18
C GLY A 418 13.67 -1.51 7.38
N LEU A 419 13.10 -2.54 8.01
CA LEU A 419 12.78 -3.80 7.35
C LEU A 419 11.76 -3.64 6.23
N VAL A 420 10.63 -2.97 6.52
CA VAL A 420 9.55 -2.77 5.55
C VAL A 420 10.02 -1.92 4.39
N GLY A 421 10.72 -0.80 4.66
CA GLY A 421 11.21 0.08 3.61
C GLY A 421 12.16 -0.65 2.67
N SER A 422 13.10 -1.45 3.21
CA SER A 422 14.03 -2.23 2.38
C SER A 422 13.31 -3.31 1.58
N CYS A 423 12.33 -4.01 2.16
CA CYS A 423 11.50 -4.97 1.42
C CYS A 423 10.73 -4.31 0.27
N GLN A 424 10.12 -3.14 0.50
CA GLN A 424 9.37 -2.42 -0.52
C GLN A 424 10.27 -2.00 -1.68
N ILE A 425 11.46 -1.45 -1.40
CA ILE A 425 12.43 -1.11 -2.44
C ILE A 425 12.84 -2.32 -3.26
N VAL A 426 13.14 -3.46 -2.62
CA VAL A 426 13.47 -4.70 -3.33
C VAL A 426 12.31 -5.12 -4.25
N ASN A 427 11.06 -5.03 -3.79
CA ASN A 427 9.89 -5.32 -4.63
C ASN A 427 9.83 -4.40 -5.85
N TRP A 428 10.02 -3.09 -5.66
CA TRP A 428 9.99 -2.11 -6.75
C TRP A 428 11.15 -2.28 -7.75
N ILE A 429 12.34 -2.68 -7.28
CA ILE A 429 13.47 -3.06 -8.14
C ILE A 429 13.08 -4.26 -9.01
N VAL A 430 12.54 -5.33 -8.40
CA VAL A 430 12.14 -6.54 -9.14
C VAL A 430 11.00 -6.23 -10.11
N MET A 431 10.03 -5.40 -9.73
CA MET A 431 8.95 -4.95 -10.60
C MET A 431 9.46 -4.19 -11.83
N SER A 432 10.42 -3.26 -11.64
CA SER A 432 11.06 -2.54 -12.74
C SER A 432 11.88 -3.45 -13.64
N ILE A 433 12.66 -4.39 -13.07
CA ILE A 433 13.41 -5.40 -13.85
C ILE A 433 12.45 -6.26 -14.69
N THR A 434 11.34 -6.69 -14.09
CA THR A 434 10.32 -7.51 -14.74
C THR A 434 9.73 -6.78 -15.95
N TYR A 435 9.38 -5.50 -15.80
CA TYR A 435 8.91 -4.69 -16.93
C TYR A 435 9.97 -4.56 -18.03
N ILE A 436 11.21 -4.25 -17.68
CA ILE A 436 12.31 -4.11 -18.65
C ILE A 436 12.53 -5.41 -19.43
N ARG A 437 12.45 -6.57 -18.77
CA ARG A 437 12.57 -7.87 -19.44
C ARG A 437 11.38 -8.16 -20.35
N TRP A 438 10.17 -7.84 -19.90
CA TRP A 438 8.97 -8.01 -20.71
C TRP A 438 8.99 -7.12 -21.96
N ASP A 439 9.38 -5.85 -21.85
CA ASP A 439 9.54 -4.94 -23.00
C ASP A 439 10.61 -5.44 -23.99
N LYS A 440 11.72 -6.02 -23.49
CA LYS A 440 12.70 -6.70 -24.34
C LYS A 440 12.13 -7.93 -25.04
N GLY A 441 11.26 -8.69 -24.36
CA GLY A 441 10.56 -9.84 -24.95
C GLY A 441 9.65 -9.43 -26.11
N LEU A 442 8.82 -8.40 -25.91
CA LEU A 442 7.97 -7.84 -26.97
C LEU A 442 8.79 -7.41 -28.20
N LYS A 443 9.89 -6.67 -27.98
CA LYS A 443 10.79 -6.22 -29.05
C LYS A 443 11.45 -7.38 -29.79
N ALA A 444 11.93 -8.39 -29.06
CA ALA A 444 12.57 -9.56 -29.65
C ALA A 444 11.60 -10.39 -30.51
N GLN A 445 10.30 -10.36 -30.19
CA GLN A 445 9.25 -11.07 -30.92
C GLN A 445 8.53 -10.20 -31.96
N GLY A 446 8.97 -8.96 -32.18
CA GLY A 446 8.37 -8.04 -33.16
C GLY A 446 6.97 -7.54 -32.80
N ILE A 447 6.55 -7.64 -31.54
CA ILE A 447 5.24 -7.19 -31.08
C ILE A 447 5.32 -5.70 -30.76
N SER A 448 4.59 -4.88 -31.52
CA SER A 448 4.51 -3.45 -31.24
C SER A 448 3.75 -3.18 -29.94
N ARG A 449 4.25 -2.24 -29.13
CA ARG A 449 3.56 -1.75 -27.92
C ARG A 449 2.23 -1.05 -28.23
N ASP A 450 1.97 -0.69 -29.49
CA ASP A 450 0.68 -0.14 -29.91
C ASP A 450 -0.43 -1.19 -29.98
N THR A 451 -0.07 -2.49 -29.96
CA THR A 451 -1.04 -3.59 -29.90
C THR A 451 -1.55 -3.85 -28.47
N LEU A 452 -0.97 -3.18 -27.46
CA LEU A 452 -1.31 -3.38 -26.06
C LEU A 452 -2.64 -2.71 -25.70
N HIS A 453 -3.48 -3.41 -24.93
CA HIS A 453 -4.72 -2.87 -24.35
C HIS A 453 -4.55 -1.54 -23.59
N CYS A 454 -3.40 -1.33 -22.94
CA CYS A 454 -3.05 -0.05 -22.34
C CYS A 454 -1.56 0.19 -22.52
N ARG A 455 -1.21 1.41 -22.91
CA ARG A 455 0.16 1.87 -23.13
C ARG A 455 0.44 3.12 -22.30
N SER A 456 1.57 3.10 -21.60
CA SER A 456 2.19 4.25 -20.97
C SER A 456 3.03 5.04 -21.97
N ARG A 457 2.90 6.36 -21.94
CA ARG A 457 3.66 7.28 -22.80
C ARG A 457 5.13 7.44 -22.36
N VAL A 458 5.44 7.17 -21.10
CA VAL A 458 6.77 7.41 -20.51
C VAL A 458 7.68 6.18 -20.54
N GLN A 459 7.13 5.02 -20.89
CA GLN A 459 7.89 3.78 -20.98
C GLN A 459 8.66 3.68 -22.31
N PRO A 460 9.88 3.08 -22.31
CA PRO A 460 10.50 2.30 -21.23
C PRO A 460 11.34 3.11 -20.23
N TYR A 461 11.51 4.43 -20.44
CA TYR A 461 12.39 5.26 -19.61
C TYR A 461 11.94 5.33 -18.15
N ALA A 462 10.64 5.32 -17.90
CA ALA A 462 10.08 5.29 -16.55
C ALA A 462 10.58 4.07 -15.74
N ALA A 463 10.57 2.86 -16.31
CA ALA A 463 11.05 1.68 -15.62
C ALA A 463 12.56 1.74 -15.32
N GLN A 464 13.36 2.31 -16.21
CA GLN A 464 14.80 2.50 -16.00
C GLN A 464 15.10 3.53 -14.91
N TYR A 465 14.37 4.66 -14.92
CA TYR A 465 14.45 5.67 -13.87
C TYR A 465 14.07 5.08 -12.51
N ALA A 466 12.95 4.36 -12.44
CA ALA A 466 12.51 3.71 -11.21
C ALA A 466 13.53 2.69 -10.70
N LEU A 467 14.13 1.88 -11.58
CA LEU A 467 15.18 0.93 -11.21
C LEU A 467 16.42 1.64 -10.64
N GLY A 468 16.92 2.68 -11.32
CA GLY A 468 18.10 3.43 -10.88
C GLY A 468 17.89 4.11 -9.53
N CYS A 469 16.79 4.84 -9.38
CA CYS A 469 16.47 5.55 -8.14
C CYS A 469 16.19 4.59 -6.98
N SER A 470 15.43 3.51 -7.20
CA SER A 470 15.18 2.51 -6.16
C SER A 470 16.47 1.83 -5.71
N SER A 471 17.36 1.49 -6.65
CA SER A 471 18.67 0.90 -6.31
C SER A 471 19.54 1.87 -5.52
N PHE A 472 19.53 3.15 -5.87
CA PHE A 472 20.22 4.19 -5.11
C PHE A 472 19.69 4.30 -3.67
N VAL A 473 18.37 4.38 -3.50
CA VAL A 473 17.77 4.47 -2.15
C VAL A 473 18.03 3.21 -1.33
N LEU A 474 18.02 2.03 -1.94
CA LEU A 474 18.36 0.78 -1.24
C LEU A 474 19.76 0.84 -0.63
N LEU A 475 20.74 1.36 -1.37
CA LEU A 475 22.10 1.51 -0.88
C LEU A 475 22.18 2.55 0.24
N MET A 476 21.45 3.65 0.09
CA MET A 476 21.43 4.76 1.05
C MET A 476 20.58 4.48 2.29
N GLN A 477 19.68 3.50 2.30
CA GLN A 477 18.72 3.32 3.40
C GLN A 477 19.37 3.12 4.77
N GLY A 478 20.52 2.45 4.83
CA GLY A 478 21.30 2.24 6.06
C GLY A 478 22.56 3.09 6.14
N TYR A 479 22.69 4.20 5.39
CA TYR A 479 23.95 4.95 5.31
C TYR A 479 24.46 5.44 6.68
N THR A 480 23.55 5.71 7.62
CA THR A 480 23.86 6.22 8.95
C THR A 480 24.73 5.29 9.77
N VAL A 481 24.64 3.96 9.57
CA VAL A 481 25.48 3.00 10.30
C VAL A 481 26.94 3.01 9.86
N PHE A 482 27.24 3.64 8.71
CA PHE A 482 28.59 3.80 8.19
C PHE A 482 29.23 5.14 8.58
N LEU A 483 28.51 5.99 9.31
CA LEU A 483 29.08 7.21 9.88
C LEU A 483 30.06 6.87 11.02
N SER A 484 31.08 7.70 11.18
CA SER A 484 32.13 7.47 12.18
C SER A 484 31.55 7.40 13.59
N GLY A 485 31.74 6.27 14.27
CA GLY A 485 31.23 6.05 15.63
C GLY A 485 29.74 5.69 15.75
N ALA A 486 29.02 5.52 14.62
CA ALA A 486 27.57 5.27 14.60
C ALA A 486 27.18 3.81 14.29
N TRP A 487 28.12 2.86 14.42
CA TRP A 487 27.86 1.45 14.13
C TRP A 487 26.80 0.87 15.09
N ASP A 488 25.64 0.50 14.54
CA ASP A 488 24.59 -0.21 15.25
C ASP A 488 24.23 -1.48 14.49
N THR A 489 24.56 -2.64 15.07
CA THR A 489 24.39 -3.94 14.42
C THR A 489 22.91 -4.26 14.13
N PRO A 490 21.96 -4.05 15.08
CA PRO A 490 20.53 -4.18 14.79
C PRO A 490 20.07 -3.32 13.61
N SER A 491 20.40 -2.02 13.58
CA SER A 491 19.99 -1.14 12.49
C SER A 491 20.57 -1.55 11.14
N PHE A 492 21.83 -2.00 11.10
CA PHE A 492 22.42 -2.55 9.87
C PHE A 492 21.66 -3.79 9.38
N ILE A 493 21.37 -4.74 10.29
CA ILE A 493 20.63 -5.94 9.94
C ILE A 493 19.25 -5.56 9.42
N PHE A 494 18.46 -4.77 10.14
CA PHE A 494 17.10 -4.42 9.71
C PHE A 494 17.05 -3.58 8.43
N ALA A 495 18.05 -2.72 8.16
CA ALA A 495 18.13 -1.94 6.93
C ALA A 495 18.51 -2.79 5.69
N TYR A 496 19.35 -3.82 5.86
CA TYR A 496 19.88 -4.62 4.74
C TYR A 496 19.41 -6.09 4.75
N PHE A 497 18.50 -6.47 5.65
CA PHE A 497 17.96 -7.83 5.73
C PHE A 497 17.23 -8.21 4.45
N ALA A 498 16.34 -7.34 3.95
CA ALA A 498 15.51 -7.65 2.78
C ALA A 498 16.30 -7.99 1.50
N PRO A 499 17.31 -7.20 1.08
CA PRO A 499 18.11 -7.58 -0.09
C PRO A 499 18.89 -8.89 0.13
N ALA A 500 19.45 -9.11 1.33
CA ALA A 500 20.13 -10.37 1.65
C ALA A 500 19.15 -11.56 1.61
N PHE A 501 17.98 -11.40 2.21
CA PHE A 501 16.90 -12.39 2.23
C PHE A 501 16.44 -12.73 0.82
N TYR A 502 16.22 -11.74 -0.04
CA TYR A 502 15.87 -11.94 -1.43
C TYR A 502 16.94 -12.74 -2.18
N VAL A 503 18.23 -12.39 -2.03
CA VAL A 503 19.34 -13.10 -2.69
C VAL A 503 19.42 -14.56 -2.22
N VAL A 504 19.30 -14.81 -0.92
CA VAL A 504 19.34 -16.16 -0.35
C VAL A 504 18.18 -17.01 -0.87
N LEU A 505 16.96 -16.47 -0.89
CA LEU A 505 15.79 -17.17 -1.42
C LEU A 505 15.91 -17.43 -2.93
N PHE A 506 16.39 -16.44 -3.68
CA PHE A 506 16.60 -16.55 -5.12
C PHE A 506 17.60 -17.67 -5.44
N ILE A 507 18.79 -17.64 -4.82
CA ILE A 507 19.83 -18.64 -5.04
C ILE A 507 19.36 -20.02 -4.55
N GLY A 508 18.76 -20.10 -3.35
CA GLY A 508 18.26 -21.34 -2.78
C GLY A 508 17.23 -22.02 -3.68
N TRP A 509 16.23 -21.27 -4.15
CA TRP A 509 15.22 -21.81 -5.07
C TRP A 509 15.82 -22.21 -6.41
N LYS A 510 16.72 -21.39 -6.96
CA LYS A 510 17.40 -21.67 -8.23
C LYS A 510 18.21 -22.95 -8.17
N LEU A 511 18.91 -23.22 -7.06
CA LEU A 511 19.68 -24.45 -6.87
C LEU A 511 18.79 -25.68 -6.67
N LEU A 512 17.70 -25.55 -5.88
CA LEU A 512 16.79 -26.65 -5.58
C LEU A 512 15.92 -27.05 -6.78
N LYS A 513 15.38 -26.06 -7.50
CA LYS A 513 14.46 -26.27 -8.62
C LYS A 513 15.15 -26.20 -9.99
N LYS A 514 16.44 -25.85 -10.03
CA LYS A 514 17.24 -25.75 -11.26
C LYS A 514 16.58 -24.87 -12.32
N THR A 515 15.98 -23.76 -11.87
CA THR A 515 15.23 -22.82 -12.72
C THR A 515 16.17 -22.09 -13.69
N ARG A 516 15.61 -21.62 -14.80
CA ARG A 516 16.35 -20.93 -15.86
C ARG A 516 15.81 -19.53 -16.07
N TRP A 517 16.69 -18.64 -16.51
CA TRP A 517 16.29 -17.32 -16.93
C TRP A 517 15.48 -17.40 -18.22
N GLU A 518 14.40 -16.64 -18.28
CA GLU A 518 13.49 -16.64 -19.42
C GLU A 518 14.09 -15.89 -20.61
N THR A 519 14.23 -16.53 -21.77
CA THR A 519 14.88 -15.91 -22.93
C THR A 519 13.90 -14.96 -23.63
N PRO A 520 14.29 -13.72 -23.99
CA PRO A 520 13.37 -12.76 -24.61
C PRO A 520 12.63 -13.29 -25.86
N THR A 521 13.26 -14.14 -26.66
CA THR A 521 12.67 -14.73 -27.87
C THR A 521 11.67 -15.85 -27.59
N SER A 522 11.80 -16.56 -26.46
CA SER A 522 10.93 -17.68 -26.07
C SER A 522 9.93 -17.31 -24.97
N MET A 523 9.98 -16.08 -24.46
CA MET A 523 9.17 -15.61 -23.34
C MET A 523 7.69 -15.59 -23.74
N ASP A 524 6.83 -16.21 -22.93
CA ASP A 524 5.40 -16.24 -23.20
C ASP A 524 4.73 -14.90 -22.84
N VAL A 525 4.58 -14.05 -23.86
CA VAL A 525 3.94 -12.73 -23.78
C VAL A 525 2.55 -12.69 -24.42
N THR A 526 2.04 -13.80 -24.99
CA THR A 526 0.80 -13.82 -25.79
C THR A 526 -0.27 -14.79 -25.30
N SER A 527 0.04 -15.82 -24.50
CA SER A 527 -0.93 -16.88 -24.16
C SER A 527 -2.20 -16.40 -23.44
N PHE A 528 -2.18 -15.21 -22.85
CA PHE A 528 -3.33 -14.60 -22.14
C PHE A 528 -4.04 -13.50 -22.94
N VAL A 529 -3.54 -13.11 -24.11
CA VAL A 529 -4.12 -12.02 -24.91
C VAL A 529 -5.57 -12.38 -25.31
N ASN A 530 -5.77 -13.63 -25.74
CA ASN A 530 -7.04 -14.17 -26.22
C ASN A 530 -7.78 -15.03 -25.19
N ASP A 531 -7.39 -14.99 -23.92
CA ASP A 531 -8.09 -15.75 -22.89
C ASP A 531 -9.54 -15.22 -22.77
N PRO A 532 -10.56 -16.06 -23.07
CA PRO A 532 -11.97 -15.65 -23.08
C PRO A 532 -12.39 -15.00 -21.77
N GLU A 533 -11.78 -15.41 -20.65
CA GLU A 533 -12.03 -14.90 -19.31
C GLU A 533 -11.70 -13.41 -19.17
N PHE A 534 -10.81 -12.87 -20.01
CA PHE A 534 -10.47 -11.43 -20.07
C PHE A 534 -11.03 -10.72 -21.30
N THR A 535 -11.60 -11.47 -22.26
CA THR A 535 -11.99 -10.96 -23.58
C THR A 535 -13.50 -10.72 -23.68
N GLU A 536 -14.32 -11.47 -22.93
CA GLU A 536 -15.75 -11.18 -22.80
C GLU A 536 -15.97 -9.90 -21.99
N ILE A 537 -16.22 -8.78 -22.69
CA ILE A 537 -16.77 -7.57 -22.08
C ILE A 537 -18.21 -7.89 -21.71
N ILE A 538 -18.40 -8.43 -20.51
CA ILE A 538 -19.74 -8.55 -19.97
C ILE A 538 -20.19 -7.13 -19.59
N ASP A 539 -21.18 -6.59 -20.32
CA ASP A 539 -21.80 -5.31 -19.99
C ASP A 539 -22.73 -5.49 -18.79
N TYR A 540 -22.12 -5.48 -17.62
CA TYR A 540 -22.82 -5.72 -16.37
C TYR A 540 -23.80 -4.59 -15.99
N ALA A 541 -23.80 -3.47 -16.70
CA ALA A 541 -24.84 -2.45 -16.52
C ALA A 541 -26.21 -2.94 -17.00
N GLU A 542 -26.25 -3.89 -17.95
CA GLU A 542 -27.48 -4.61 -18.31
C GLU A 542 -27.84 -5.72 -17.31
N ILE A 543 -26.84 -6.33 -16.66
CA ILE A 543 -27.05 -7.47 -15.75
C ILE A 543 -27.47 -7.02 -14.34
N GLU A 544 -27.01 -5.86 -13.88
CA GLU A 544 -27.45 -5.27 -12.62
C GLU A 544 -28.46 -4.15 -12.86
N HIS A 545 -29.72 -4.41 -12.50
CA HIS A 545 -30.73 -3.37 -12.28
C HIS A 545 -30.28 -2.41 -11.15
N ARG A 546 -29.34 -1.50 -11.42
CA ARG A 546 -28.93 -0.48 -10.46
C ARG A 546 -29.99 0.61 -10.38
N GLY A 547 -30.65 0.71 -9.22
CA GLY A 547 -31.50 1.86 -8.89
C GLY A 547 -30.71 3.17 -8.88
N LYS A 548 -31.42 4.31 -9.01
CA LYS A 548 -30.86 5.67 -9.14
C LYS A 548 -29.77 6.04 -8.11
N VAL A 549 -29.88 5.53 -6.88
CA VAL A 549 -28.93 5.80 -5.79
C VAL A 549 -27.55 5.19 -6.06
N GLY A 550 -27.49 3.94 -6.54
CA GLY A 550 -26.22 3.27 -6.88
C GLY A 550 -25.49 3.98 -8.02
N THR A 551 -26.24 4.53 -8.97
CA THR A 551 -25.69 5.32 -10.09
C THR A 551 -25.13 6.66 -9.65
N ILE A 552 -25.76 7.33 -8.67
CA ILE A 552 -25.29 8.61 -8.13
C ILE A 552 -24.01 8.41 -7.32
N VAL A 553 -23.98 7.41 -6.43
CA VAL A 553 -22.77 7.08 -5.66
C VAL A 553 -21.63 6.74 -6.63
N HIS A 554 -21.86 5.89 -7.62
CA HIS A 554 -20.85 5.58 -8.64
C HIS A 554 -20.37 6.84 -9.38
N LYS A 555 -21.27 7.73 -9.82
CA LYS A 555 -20.89 8.97 -10.53
C LYS A 555 -20.04 9.88 -9.66
N VAL A 556 -20.45 10.14 -8.43
CA VAL A 556 -19.71 10.99 -7.48
C VAL A 556 -18.32 10.38 -7.21
N PHE A 557 -18.26 9.08 -6.95
CA PHE A 557 -17.00 8.39 -6.69
C PHE A 557 -16.08 8.36 -7.90
N SER A 558 -16.58 8.00 -9.09
CA SER A 558 -15.78 7.98 -10.33
C SER A 558 -15.28 9.34 -10.80
N THR A 559 -15.88 10.42 -10.27
CA THR A 559 -15.51 11.81 -10.58
C THR A 559 -14.53 12.36 -9.55
N LEU A 560 -14.60 11.90 -8.30
CA LEU A 560 -13.75 12.36 -7.20
C LEU A 560 -12.52 11.45 -6.97
N PHE A 561 -12.56 10.18 -7.38
CA PHE A 561 -11.52 9.14 -7.19
C PHE A 561 -11.38 8.25 -8.42
#